data_AF-A0A7Y2H1S7-F1
#
_entry.id   AF-A0A7Y2H1S7-F1
#
_cell.length_a   1.000
_cell.length_b   1.000
_cell.length_c   1.000
_cell.angle_alpha   90.00
_cell.angle_beta   90.00
_cell.angle_gamma   90.00
#
_symmetry.space_group_name_H-M   'P 1'
#
loop_
_entity.id
_entity.type
_entity.pdbx_description
1 polymer ?
#
loop_
_entity_poly.entity_id
_entity_poly.type
_entity_poly.pdbx_seq_one_letter_code
_entity_poly.pdbx_strand_id
1 'polypeptide(L)'
;VANDGVLMRPYVLKTIQNEAGAEVFRNQPEPLARVLDSKTCGQVRDLLREVVEQGTGAEAQLGWTTVGGKTGTTRKLKPKTLASGKVRQEYSSKHHYASFVGMAPLENPRMVLLVLIDEPATKYGGAAAAPVFREILDAYRRIPGAKLHPEYPMVTVAKEPTRDRLKDFWATPALADGTLPPVSDQDDSYDFRGQSTRDALTWANDLDLEIEFRGSGRVVKQEIVGEGANQKFVLYCEPPTQTGLFVEEGTR
;
A
#
# COMPACT_ATOMS: atom_id res chain seq x y z
N VAL A 1 10.13 2.09 11.24
CA VAL A 1 11.23 1.12 11.47
C VAL A 1 12.49 1.53 10.72
N ALA A 2 12.52 1.51 9.39
CA ALA A 2 13.75 1.76 8.62
C ALA A 2 14.41 3.14 8.91
N ASN A 3 13.59 4.18 9.08
CA ASN A 3 14.03 5.56 9.33
C ASN A 3 13.92 5.95 10.82
N ASP A 4 14.40 5.08 11.72
CA ASP A 4 14.48 5.32 13.17
C ASP A 4 13.18 5.87 13.81
N GLY A 5 12.06 5.37 13.31
CA GLY A 5 10.72 5.65 13.83
C GLY A 5 10.10 6.95 13.33
N VAL A 6 10.75 7.68 12.43
CA VAL A 6 10.19 8.85 11.74
C VAL A 6 9.47 8.40 10.47
N LEU A 7 8.16 8.62 10.44
CA LEU A 7 7.32 8.44 9.26
C LEU A 7 7.56 9.58 8.29
N MET A 8 7.92 9.25 7.05
CA MET A 8 8.19 10.22 5.99
C MET A 8 7.02 10.25 5.01
N ARG A 9 6.75 11.42 4.42
CA ARG A 9 5.86 11.54 3.26
C ARG A 9 6.55 10.89 2.05
N PRO A 10 6.01 9.81 1.47
CA PRO A 10 6.61 9.23 0.26
C PRO A 10 6.41 10.18 -0.93
N TYR A 11 7.38 10.22 -1.82
CA TYR A 11 7.26 10.97 -3.06
C TYR A 11 8.00 10.27 -4.21
N VAL A 12 7.45 10.40 -5.41
CA VAL A 12 8.02 9.85 -6.65
C VAL A 12 8.70 10.92 -7.51
N LEU A 13 8.27 12.16 -7.37
CA LEU A 13 8.80 13.30 -8.11
C LEU A 13 9.93 13.96 -7.31
N LYS A 14 11.14 14.00 -7.88
CA LYS A 14 12.31 14.67 -7.28
C LYS A 14 12.40 16.14 -7.65
N THR A 15 12.33 16.45 -8.94
CA THR A 15 12.52 17.79 -9.50
C THR A 15 11.68 17.94 -10.75
N ILE A 16 11.21 19.16 -11.01
CA ILE A 16 10.64 19.59 -12.29
C ILE A 16 11.52 20.70 -12.85
N GLN A 17 11.81 20.60 -14.14
CA GLN A 17 12.44 21.67 -14.91
C GLN A 17 11.50 22.18 -16.00
N ASN A 18 11.59 23.47 -16.30
CA ASN A 18 10.93 24.07 -17.46
C ASN A 18 11.74 23.82 -18.75
N GLU A 19 11.21 24.26 -19.90
CA GLU A 19 11.85 24.08 -21.21
C GLU A 19 13.25 24.72 -21.31
N ALA A 20 13.52 25.76 -20.52
CA ALA A 20 14.82 26.40 -20.46
C ALA A 20 15.83 25.65 -19.56
N GLY A 21 15.44 24.49 -19.00
CA GLY A 21 16.25 23.70 -18.06
C GLY A 21 16.31 24.28 -16.64
N ALA A 22 15.56 25.35 -16.35
CA ALA A 22 15.51 25.93 -15.02
C ALA A 22 14.64 25.07 -14.10
N GLU A 23 15.12 24.81 -12.88
CA GLU A 23 14.37 24.10 -11.85
C GLU A 23 13.24 24.98 -11.31
N VAL A 24 12.01 24.47 -11.42
CA VAL A 24 10.77 25.18 -11.02
C VAL A 24 10.11 24.53 -9.80
N PHE A 25 10.47 23.27 -9.52
CA PHE A 25 10.04 22.56 -8.34
C PHE A 25 11.09 21.53 -7.93
N ARG A 26 11.33 21.39 -6.63
CA ARG A 26 12.13 20.31 -6.05
C ARG A 26 11.46 19.81 -4.80
N ASN A 27 11.33 18.50 -4.73
CA ASN A 27 10.82 17.82 -3.57
C ASN A 27 11.93 17.59 -2.54
N GLN A 28 11.58 17.68 -1.27
CA GLN A 28 12.48 17.43 -0.15
C GLN A 28 11.85 16.40 0.79
N PRO A 29 12.66 15.58 1.48
CA PRO A 29 12.15 14.67 2.50
C PRO A 29 11.35 15.42 3.57
N GLU A 30 10.06 15.11 3.69
CA GLU A 30 9.15 15.74 4.65
C GLU A 30 8.81 14.73 5.77
N PRO A 31 9.24 14.96 7.02
CA PRO A 31 8.82 14.14 8.15
C PRO A 31 7.36 14.46 8.51
N LEU A 32 6.51 13.43 8.60
CA LEU A 32 5.10 13.57 8.99
C LEU A 32 4.94 13.47 10.51
N ALA A 33 5.55 12.45 11.12
CA ALA A 33 5.44 12.19 12.54
C ALA A 33 6.54 11.24 13.02
N ARG A 34 6.81 11.24 14.34
CA ARG A 34 7.54 10.15 14.99
C ARG A 34 6.53 9.13 15.52
N VAL A 35 6.53 7.94 14.93
CA VAL A 35 5.61 6.84 15.29
C VAL A 35 6.23 5.86 16.29
N LEU A 36 7.56 5.79 16.33
CA LEU A 36 8.34 4.94 17.24
C LEU A 36 9.59 5.70 17.69
N ASP A 37 10.13 5.36 18.85
CA ASP A 37 11.47 5.79 19.23
C ASP A 37 12.53 4.99 18.46
N SER A 38 13.75 5.56 18.38
CA SER A 38 14.85 4.96 17.62
C SER A 38 15.33 3.64 18.24
N LYS A 39 15.31 3.52 19.58
CA LYS A 39 15.73 2.31 20.29
C LYS A 39 14.81 1.13 19.96
N THR A 40 13.49 1.35 20.01
CA THR A 40 12.49 0.36 19.59
C THR A 40 12.67 -0.02 18.12
N CYS A 41 12.97 0.95 17.24
CA CYS A 41 13.25 0.63 15.84
C CYS A 41 14.50 -0.24 15.66
N GLY A 42 15.55 0.00 16.44
CA GLY A 42 16.75 -0.85 16.49
C GLY A 42 16.38 -2.29 16.86
N GLN A 43 15.65 -2.48 17.96
CA GLN A 43 15.21 -3.81 18.40
C GLN A 43 14.33 -4.51 17.35
N VAL A 44 13.42 -3.78 16.71
CA VAL A 44 12.60 -4.35 15.63
C VAL A 44 13.45 -4.76 14.43
N ARG A 45 14.48 -3.97 14.07
CA ARG A 45 15.42 -4.37 13.00
C ARG A 45 16.14 -5.66 13.35
N ASP A 46 16.60 -5.82 14.59
CA ASP A 46 17.25 -7.06 15.04
C ASP A 46 16.30 -8.26 14.96
N LEU A 47 15.05 -8.11 15.38
CA LEU A 47 14.04 -9.16 15.20
C LEU A 47 13.78 -9.51 13.72
N LEU A 48 13.80 -8.50 12.84
CA LEU A 48 13.63 -8.70 11.40
C LEU A 48 14.85 -9.34 10.74
N ARG A 49 16.05 -9.18 11.32
CA ARG A 49 17.26 -9.92 10.94
C ARG A 49 17.06 -11.40 11.17
N GLU A 50 16.60 -11.79 12.36
CA GLU A 50 16.37 -13.19 12.72
C GLU A 50 15.35 -13.89 11.81
N VAL A 51 14.35 -13.16 11.30
CA VAL A 51 13.40 -13.71 10.31
C VAL A 51 14.11 -14.15 9.04
N VAL A 52 15.18 -13.45 8.64
CA VAL A 52 15.97 -13.75 7.44
C VAL A 52 17.07 -14.75 7.74
N GLU A 53 17.78 -14.63 8.87
CA GLU A 53 18.90 -15.52 9.18
C GLU A 53 18.45 -16.91 9.65
N GLN A 54 17.35 -17.00 10.40
CA GLN A 54 16.92 -18.24 11.06
C GLN A 54 15.44 -18.57 10.82
N GLY A 55 14.72 -17.73 10.07
CA GLY A 55 13.27 -17.80 9.97
C GLY A 55 12.73 -18.03 8.55
N THR A 56 11.45 -17.71 8.39
CA THR A 56 10.70 -17.88 7.13
C THR A 56 11.21 -17.04 5.95
N GLY A 57 12.09 -16.07 6.20
CA GLY A 57 12.63 -15.16 5.21
C GLY A 57 14.01 -15.55 4.68
N ALA A 58 14.50 -16.77 4.97
CA ALA A 58 15.82 -17.25 4.59
C ALA A 58 16.21 -17.00 3.12
N GLU A 59 15.27 -17.14 2.19
CA GLU A 59 15.53 -16.92 0.76
C GLU A 59 15.81 -15.44 0.39
N ALA A 60 15.60 -14.50 1.31
CA ALA A 60 15.96 -13.08 1.12
C ALA A 60 17.41 -12.75 1.56
N GLN A 61 18.14 -13.72 2.12
CA GLN A 61 19.50 -13.50 2.62
C GLN A 61 20.46 -13.14 1.48
N LEU A 62 21.33 -12.16 1.73
CA LEU A 62 22.39 -11.72 0.81
C LEU A 62 23.75 -11.95 1.44
N GLY A 63 24.72 -12.41 0.64
CA GLY A 63 26.09 -12.65 1.11
C GLY A 63 26.95 -11.37 1.25
N TRP A 64 26.44 -10.20 0.87
CA TRP A 64 27.23 -8.97 0.76
C TRP A 64 26.67 -7.77 1.53
N THR A 65 25.48 -7.89 2.12
CA THR A 65 24.88 -6.87 3.00
C THR A 65 23.95 -7.56 3.99
N THR A 66 23.77 -6.93 5.15
CA THR A 66 22.73 -7.34 6.10
C THR A 66 21.35 -6.98 5.55
N VAL A 67 20.40 -7.90 5.74
CA VAL A 67 19.01 -7.77 5.32
C VAL A 67 18.13 -8.15 6.49
N GLY A 68 17.04 -7.43 6.66
CA GLY A 68 15.96 -7.84 7.55
C GLY A 68 14.64 -7.55 6.87
N GLY A 69 13.67 -8.41 7.14
CA GLY A 69 12.38 -8.31 6.49
C GLY A 69 11.36 -9.25 7.08
N LYS A 70 10.15 -9.18 6.55
CA LYS A 70 9.03 -9.99 6.99
C LYS A 70 8.25 -10.55 5.81
N THR A 71 7.93 -11.83 5.95
CA THR A 71 7.04 -12.58 5.07
C THR A 71 5.57 -12.22 5.34
N GLY A 72 4.81 -12.06 4.27
CA GLY A 72 3.34 -11.95 4.26
C GLY A 72 2.71 -13.06 3.43
N THR A 73 1.60 -13.60 3.92
CA THR A 73 0.81 -14.64 3.23
C THR A 73 -0.65 -14.41 3.58
N THR A 74 -1.41 -13.92 2.62
CA THR A 74 -2.79 -13.46 2.85
C THR A 74 -3.73 -14.19 1.90
N ARG A 75 -4.79 -14.78 2.44
CA ARG A 75 -5.85 -15.41 1.64
C ARG A 75 -6.71 -14.33 1.00
N LYS A 76 -7.02 -14.47 -0.29
CA LYS A 76 -7.96 -13.56 -0.96
C LYS A 76 -9.39 -13.85 -0.52
N LEU A 77 -10.19 -12.80 -0.45
CA LEU A 77 -11.65 -12.90 -0.33
C LEU A 77 -12.23 -13.16 -1.74
N LYS A 78 -13.08 -14.18 -1.88
CA LYS A 78 -13.76 -14.53 -3.14
C LYS A 78 -15.23 -14.85 -2.86
N PRO A 79 -16.13 -14.57 -3.82
CA PRO A 79 -17.54 -14.91 -3.68
C PRO A 79 -17.73 -16.43 -3.69
N LYS A 80 -18.63 -16.91 -2.83
CA LYS A 80 -19.07 -18.30 -2.75
C LYS A 80 -20.59 -18.36 -2.74
N THR A 81 -21.14 -19.09 -3.69
CA THR A 81 -22.57 -19.39 -3.75
C THR A 81 -22.88 -20.54 -2.81
N LEU A 82 -23.80 -20.31 -1.87
CA LEU A 82 -24.31 -21.30 -0.94
C LEU A 82 -25.37 -22.18 -1.63
N ALA A 83 -25.68 -23.33 -1.02
CA ALA A 83 -26.76 -24.20 -1.48
C ALA A 83 -28.13 -23.49 -1.54
N SER A 84 -28.31 -22.45 -0.73
CA SER A 84 -29.51 -21.59 -0.73
C SER A 84 -29.57 -20.59 -1.90
N GLY A 85 -28.57 -20.56 -2.78
CA GLY A 85 -28.45 -19.57 -3.84
C GLY A 85 -27.89 -18.21 -3.40
N LYS A 86 -27.76 -17.96 -2.08
CA LYS A 86 -27.14 -16.75 -1.56
C LYS A 86 -25.64 -16.73 -1.84
N VAL A 87 -25.10 -15.57 -2.19
CA VAL A 87 -23.65 -15.36 -2.38
C VAL A 87 -23.10 -14.66 -1.14
N ARG A 88 -22.03 -15.21 -0.55
CA ARG A 88 -21.27 -14.54 0.50
C ARG A 88 -19.79 -14.48 0.14
N GLN A 89 -19.08 -13.53 0.74
CA GLN A 89 -17.64 -13.48 0.65
C GLN A 89 -17.01 -14.52 1.58
N GLU A 90 -16.02 -15.26 1.09
CA GLU A 90 -15.28 -16.24 1.91
C GLU A 90 -13.78 -16.20 1.54
N TYR A 91 -12.91 -16.43 2.52
CA TYR A 91 -11.49 -16.56 2.24
C TYR A 91 -11.23 -17.78 1.36
N SER A 92 -10.63 -17.58 0.21
CA SER A 92 -10.24 -18.68 -0.67
C SER A 92 -9.16 -19.53 -0.02
N SER A 93 -9.26 -20.86 -0.18
CA SER A 93 -8.18 -21.80 0.15
C SER A 93 -7.14 -21.93 -0.96
N LYS A 94 -7.40 -21.35 -2.14
CA LYS A 94 -6.55 -21.44 -3.34
C LYS A 94 -5.85 -20.13 -3.67
N HIS A 95 -6.60 -19.02 -3.66
CA HIS A 95 -6.07 -17.72 -4.07
C HIS A 95 -5.44 -16.97 -2.90
N HIS A 96 -4.18 -16.56 -3.07
CA HIS A 96 -3.39 -15.89 -2.05
C HIS A 96 -2.62 -14.71 -2.64
N TYR A 97 -2.29 -13.74 -1.80
CA TYR A 97 -1.17 -12.86 -2.00
C TYR A 97 0.02 -13.38 -1.20
N ALA A 98 1.20 -13.46 -1.83
CA ALA A 98 2.45 -13.69 -1.14
C ALA A 98 3.29 -12.43 -1.21
N SER A 99 3.87 -12.03 -0.07
CA SER A 99 4.69 -10.84 -0.02
C SER A 99 5.92 -11.00 0.85
N PHE A 100 6.90 -10.15 0.57
CA PHE A 100 8.05 -9.93 1.40
C PHE A 100 8.37 -8.44 1.41
N VAL A 101 8.46 -7.86 2.60
CA VAL A 101 8.95 -6.49 2.79
C VAL A 101 10.27 -6.55 3.54
N GLY A 102 11.29 -5.91 3.02
CA GLY A 102 12.61 -5.91 3.63
C GLY A 102 13.34 -4.59 3.47
N MET A 103 14.42 -4.45 4.21
CA MET A 103 15.30 -3.28 4.17
C MET A 103 16.78 -3.69 4.18
N ALA A 104 17.61 -2.87 3.55
CA ALA A 104 19.06 -3.07 3.48
C ALA A 104 19.82 -1.73 3.37
N PRO A 105 21.05 -1.64 3.90
CA PRO A 105 21.61 -2.51 4.94
C PRO A 105 20.83 -2.38 6.25
N LEU A 106 20.93 -3.33 7.16
CA LEU A 106 20.10 -3.31 8.37
C LEU A 106 20.54 -2.24 9.39
N GLU A 107 21.84 -2.01 9.52
CA GLU A 107 22.40 -1.08 10.51
C GLU A 107 22.08 0.38 10.17
N ASN A 108 22.03 0.70 8.88
CA ASN A 108 21.66 2.02 8.37
C ASN A 108 20.79 1.85 7.11
N PRO A 109 19.48 1.57 7.25
CA PRO A 109 18.61 1.28 6.14
C PRO A 109 18.60 2.39 5.10
N ARG A 110 18.96 2.03 3.87
CA ARG A 110 18.96 2.97 2.75
C ARG A 110 17.92 2.65 1.70
N MET A 111 17.47 1.41 1.66
CA MET A 111 16.40 0.95 0.79
C MET A 111 15.38 0.13 1.57
N VAL A 112 14.12 0.30 1.21
CA VAL A 112 13.00 -0.55 1.62
C VAL A 112 12.35 -1.05 0.35
N LEU A 113 12.15 -2.37 0.24
CA LEU A 113 11.54 -3.00 -0.92
C LEU A 113 10.40 -3.91 -0.46
N LEU A 114 9.23 -3.71 -1.07
CA LEU A 114 8.08 -4.59 -0.96
C LEU A 114 7.93 -5.35 -2.27
N VAL A 115 7.99 -6.67 -2.19
CA VAL A 115 7.58 -7.57 -3.26
C VAL A 115 6.23 -8.15 -2.90
N LEU A 116 5.25 -8.00 -3.78
CA LEU A 116 3.90 -8.57 -3.67
C LEU A 116 3.62 -9.35 -4.95
N ILE A 117 3.34 -10.64 -4.80
CA ILE A 117 2.99 -11.52 -5.91
C ILE A 117 1.54 -11.92 -5.76
N ASP A 118 0.78 -11.68 -6.83
CA ASP A 118 -0.60 -12.06 -6.89
C ASP A 118 -0.77 -13.50 -7.41
N GLU A 119 -1.50 -14.33 -6.66
CA GLU A 119 -1.79 -15.73 -6.96
C GLU A 119 -0.55 -16.54 -7.40
N PRO A 120 0.52 -16.55 -6.57
CA PRO A 120 1.74 -17.31 -6.85
C PRO A 120 1.50 -18.82 -6.87
N ALA A 121 2.39 -19.56 -7.54
CA ALA A 121 2.38 -21.02 -7.52
C ALA A 121 2.52 -21.61 -6.11
N THR A 122 3.28 -20.96 -5.22
CA THR A 122 3.37 -21.29 -3.80
C THR A 122 2.77 -20.18 -2.95
N LYS A 123 1.93 -20.53 -1.97
CA LYS A 123 1.24 -19.55 -1.12
C LYS A 123 2.17 -18.77 -0.17
N TYR A 124 3.37 -19.28 0.09
CA TYR A 124 4.24 -18.72 1.14
C TYR A 124 5.07 -17.54 0.64
N GLY A 125 4.98 -16.40 1.34
CA GLY A 125 5.78 -15.19 1.09
C GLY A 125 7.29 -15.44 1.07
N GLY A 126 7.76 -16.32 1.96
CA GLY A 126 9.17 -16.72 2.03
C GLY A 126 9.66 -17.46 0.79
N ALA A 127 8.82 -18.30 0.18
CA ALA A 127 9.20 -19.10 -0.98
C ALA A 127 8.91 -18.39 -2.31
N ALA A 128 7.91 -17.50 -2.35
CA ALA A 128 7.54 -16.79 -3.58
C ALA A 128 8.23 -15.43 -3.70
N ALA A 129 8.13 -14.58 -2.67
CA ALA A 129 8.48 -13.16 -2.77
C ALA A 129 9.89 -12.84 -2.26
N ALA A 130 10.40 -13.56 -1.25
CA ALA A 130 11.74 -13.36 -0.72
C ALA A 130 12.89 -13.62 -1.73
N PRO A 131 12.84 -14.66 -2.59
CA PRO A 131 13.84 -14.86 -3.64
C PRO A 131 13.87 -13.69 -4.63
N VAL A 132 12.70 -13.16 -5.01
CA VAL A 132 12.59 -12.01 -5.92
C VAL A 132 13.17 -10.75 -5.27
N PHE A 133 12.93 -10.54 -3.96
CA PHE A 133 13.57 -9.46 -3.21
C PHE A 133 15.10 -9.55 -3.29
N ARG A 134 15.66 -10.75 -3.07
CA ARG A 134 17.11 -11.01 -3.18
C ARG A 134 17.63 -10.69 -4.57
N GLU A 135 16.97 -11.20 -5.61
CA GLU A 135 17.35 -10.99 -7.01
C GLU A 135 17.35 -9.52 -7.41
N ILE A 136 16.35 -8.74 -6.97
CA ILE A 136 16.29 -7.29 -7.24
C ILE A 136 17.50 -6.59 -6.60
N LEU A 137 17.85 -6.91 -5.36
CA LEU A 137 19.00 -6.31 -4.69
C LEU A 137 20.34 -6.74 -5.32
N ASP A 138 20.47 -8.00 -5.73
CA ASP A 138 21.65 -8.49 -6.44
C ASP A 138 21.80 -7.83 -7.82
N ALA A 139 20.70 -7.64 -8.54
CA ALA A 139 20.69 -6.92 -9.80
C ALA A 139 21.06 -5.44 -9.59
N TYR A 140 20.49 -4.81 -8.56
CA TYR A 140 20.79 -3.41 -8.20
C TYR A 140 22.28 -3.20 -7.94
N ARG A 141 22.92 -4.10 -7.19
CA ARG A 141 24.37 -4.06 -6.89
C ARG A 141 25.24 -4.05 -8.16
N ARG A 142 24.78 -4.65 -9.26
CA ARG A 142 25.55 -4.74 -10.51
C ARG A 142 25.49 -3.47 -11.36
N ILE A 143 24.62 -2.52 -11.03
CA ILE A 143 24.50 -1.25 -11.75
C ILE A 143 25.72 -0.38 -11.44
N PRO A 144 26.55 0.00 -12.45
CA PRO A 144 27.71 0.84 -12.22
C PRO A 144 27.33 2.18 -11.57
N GLY A 145 28.00 2.54 -10.48
CA GLY A 145 27.72 3.78 -9.75
C GLY A 145 26.48 3.75 -8.84
N ALA A 146 25.75 2.64 -8.78
CA ALA A 146 24.66 2.47 -7.82
C ALA A 146 25.20 2.44 -6.39
N LYS A 147 25.15 3.58 -5.72
CA LYS A 147 25.11 3.62 -4.25
C LYS A 147 23.72 3.17 -3.84
N LEU A 148 23.51 2.64 -2.64
CA LEU A 148 22.17 2.42 -2.04
C LEU A 148 21.44 3.77 -1.78
N HIS A 149 21.65 4.75 -2.64
CA HIS A 149 21.03 6.05 -2.71
C HIS A 149 21.01 6.39 -4.21
N PRO A 150 19.92 6.09 -4.94
CA PRO A 150 19.89 6.27 -6.38
C PRO A 150 20.02 7.75 -6.75
N GLU A 151 20.82 8.04 -7.77
CA GLU A 151 20.52 9.19 -8.62
C GLU A 151 19.34 8.80 -9.51
N TYR A 152 18.30 9.63 -9.52
CA TYR A 152 17.04 9.34 -10.20
C TYR A 152 16.99 10.05 -11.56
N PRO A 153 16.37 9.44 -12.59
CA PRO A 153 16.16 10.09 -13.87
C PRO A 153 15.30 11.34 -13.69
N MET A 154 15.68 12.41 -14.38
CA MET A 154 14.97 13.69 -14.37
C MET A 154 13.73 13.59 -15.26
N VAL A 155 12.60 14.15 -14.79
CA VAL A 155 11.37 14.25 -15.57
C VAL A 155 11.17 15.70 -15.98
N THR A 156 11.18 15.96 -17.29
CA THR A 156 10.82 17.26 -17.86
C THR A 156 9.30 17.29 -18.08
N VAL A 157 8.64 18.38 -17.68
CA VAL A 157 7.21 18.57 -17.92
C VAL A 157 7.01 19.71 -18.91
N ALA A 158 6.03 19.57 -19.80
CA ALA A 158 5.71 20.59 -20.81
C ALA A 158 5.04 21.84 -20.21
N LYS A 159 4.46 21.75 -19.01
CA LYS A 159 3.84 22.87 -18.31
C LYS A 159 4.02 22.73 -16.80
N GLU A 160 4.39 23.82 -16.13
CA GLU A 160 4.49 23.85 -14.67
C GLU A 160 3.17 23.39 -14.03
N PRO A 161 3.18 22.36 -13.17
CA PRO A 161 1.99 21.99 -12.44
C PRO A 161 1.63 23.11 -11.46
N THR A 162 0.37 23.52 -11.45
CA THR A 162 -0.14 24.47 -10.45
C THR A 162 0.00 23.87 -9.04
N ARG A 163 0.54 24.66 -8.10
CA ARG A 163 0.82 24.25 -6.70
C ARG A 163 -0.36 23.59 -5.99
N ASP A 164 -1.60 23.94 -6.33
CA ASP A 164 -2.79 23.35 -5.72
C ASP A 164 -2.98 21.89 -6.09
N ARG A 165 -2.63 21.48 -7.33
CA ARG A 165 -2.72 20.07 -7.77
C ARG A 165 -1.71 19.16 -7.05
N LEU A 166 -0.61 19.73 -6.53
CA LEU A 166 0.37 18.98 -5.76
C LEU A 166 -0.05 18.78 -4.30
N LYS A 167 -1.12 19.41 -3.79
CA LYS A 167 -1.60 19.12 -2.43
C LYS A 167 -2.49 17.88 -2.41
N ASP A 168 -3.32 17.74 -3.45
CA ASP A 168 -4.30 16.65 -3.56
C ASP A 168 -3.65 15.28 -3.74
N PHE A 169 -2.53 15.21 -4.46
CA PHE A 169 -1.80 13.96 -4.72
C PHE A 169 -1.20 13.32 -3.45
N TRP A 170 -1.03 14.08 -2.37
CA TRP A 170 -0.49 13.60 -1.10
C TRP A 170 -1.43 13.82 0.09
N ALA A 171 -2.75 13.92 -0.13
CA ALA A 171 -3.70 13.90 0.97
C ALA A 171 -3.53 12.59 1.74
N THR A 172 -3.00 12.67 2.97
CA THR A 172 -2.81 11.50 3.84
C THR A 172 -4.19 10.98 4.18
N PRO A 173 -4.51 9.71 3.88
CA PRO A 173 -5.81 9.19 4.25
C PRO A 173 -5.91 9.17 5.78
N ALA A 174 -6.87 9.89 6.35
CA ALA A 174 -7.16 9.81 7.78
C ALA A 174 -7.43 8.34 8.14
N LEU A 175 -6.68 7.82 9.12
CA LEU A 175 -6.98 6.53 9.74
C LEU A 175 -8.30 6.72 10.50
N ALA A 176 -9.26 5.81 10.32
CA ALA A 176 -10.47 5.81 11.13
C ALA A 176 -10.08 5.61 12.60
N ASP A 177 -10.56 6.50 13.48
CA ASP A 177 -10.19 6.61 14.89
C ASP A 177 -10.99 5.67 15.81
N GLY A 178 -11.62 4.63 15.25
CA GLY A 178 -12.45 3.68 16.00
C GLY A 178 -13.84 4.22 16.36
N THR A 179 -14.26 5.35 15.81
CA THR A 179 -15.64 5.82 15.90
C THR A 179 -16.55 5.06 14.93
N LEU A 180 -17.78 4.76 15.38
CA LEU A 180 -18.82 4.15 14.54
C LEU A 180 -19.04 5.00 13.26
N PRO A 181 -19.40 4.39 12.12
CA PRO A 181 -19.81 5.14 10.94
C PRO A 181 -20.93 6.13 11.34
N PRO A 182 -20.86 7.40 10.92
CA PRO A 182 -21.93 8.35 11.17
C PRO A 182 -23.24 7.84 10.54
N VAL A 183 -24.37 8.17 11.14
CA VAL A 183 -25.68 7.89 10.53
C VAL A 183 -25.97 8.99 9.51
N SER A 184 -26.37 8.60 8.31
CA SER A 184 -26.73 9.47 7.21
C SER A 184 -28.08 10.14 7.48
N ASP A 185 -28.09 11.48 7.48
CA ASP A 185 -29.31 12.29 7.67
C ASP A 185 -30.36 12.11 6.55
N GLN A 186 -30.01 11.45 5.44
CA GLN A 186 -30.90 11.28 4.28
C GLN A 186 -31.79 10.04 4.39
N ASP A 187 -31.33 9.00 5.08
CA ASP A 187 -31.94 7.67 5.05
C ASP A 187 -31.84 6.90 6.38
N ASP A 188 -31.43 7.57 7.47
CA ASP A 188 -31.23 6.99 8.81
C ASP A 188 -30.35 5.72 8.80
N SER A 189 -29.47 5.60 7.81
CA SER A 189 -28.59 4.44 7.59
C SER A 189 -27.14 4.75 7.95
N TYR A 190 -26.29 3.73 8.11
CA TYR A 190 -24.86 3.95 8.35
C TYR A 190 -24.14 4.48 7.10
N ASP A 191 -23.36 5.55 7.27
CA ASP A 191 -22.55 6.16 6.23
C ASP A 191 -21.11 5.65 6.27
N PHE A 192 -20.76 4.86 5.26
CA PHE A 192 -19.43 4.29 5.06
C PHE A 192 -18.55 5.14 4.15
N ARG A 193 -19.04 6.28 3.62
CA ARG A 193 -18.26 7.14 2.71
C ARG A 193 -17.00 7.65 3.39
N GLY A 194 -15.94 7.71 2.61
CA GLY A 194 -14.60 8.08 3.08
C GLY A 194 -13.88 6.95 3.81
N GLN A 195 -14.54 5.90 4.30
CA GLN A 195 -13.86 4.79 4.97
C GLN A 195 -13.09 3.89 4.01
N SER A 196 -12.08 3.19 4.53
CA SER A 196 -11.43 2.13 3.76
C SER A 196 -12.34 0.91 3.64
N THR A 197 -12.16 0.13 2.57
CA THR A 197 -12.84 -1.17 2.37
C THR A 197 -12.71 -2.08 3.60
N ARG A 198 -11.58 -2.02 4.31
CA ARG A 198 -11.33 -2.79 5.53
C ARG A 198 -12.19 -2.31 6.70
N ASP A 199 -12.22 -1.00 6.94
CA ASP A 199 -12.96 -0.41 8.07
C ASP A 199 -14.46 -0.60 7.86
N ALA A 200 -14.95 -0.32 6.64
CA ALA A 200 -16.34 -0.55 6.27
C ALA A 200 -16.76 -2.01 6.45
N LEU A 201 -15.92 -2.98 6.06
CA LEU A 201 -16.19 -4.41 6.27
C LEU A 201 -16.17 -4.80 7.75
N THR A 202 -15.31 -4.17 8.56
CA THR A 202 -15.24 -4.44 10.00
C THR A 202 -16.56 -4.04 10.66
N TRP A 203 -17.00 -2.81 10.41
CA TRP A 203 -18.28 -2.32 10.91
C TRP A 203 -19.48 -3.09 10.37
N ALA A 204 -19.46 -3.50 9.11
CA ALA A 204 -20.50 -4.34 8.53
C ALA A 204 -20.73 -5.63 9.32
N ASN A 205 -19.64 -6.30 9.72
CA ASN A 205 -19.75 -7.54 10.50
C ASN A 205 -20.24 -7.27 11.92
N ASP A 206 -19.76 -6.20 12.56
CA ASP A 206 -20.15 -5.84 13.93
C ASP A 206 -21.63 -5.41 14.02
N LEU A 207 -22.17 -4.85 12.92
CA LEU A 207 -23.55 -4.38 12.80
C LEU A 207 -24.48 -5.38 12.09
N ASP A 208 -23.97 -6.57 11.73
CA ASP A 208 -24.69 -7.63 10.98
C ASP A 208 -25.34 -7.14 9.67
N LEU A 209 -24.63 -6.27 8.93
CA LEU A 209 -25.09 -5.66 7.68
C LEU A 209 -24.59 -6.44 6.45
N GLU A 210 -25.47 -6.64 5.46
CA GLU A 210 -25.07 -7.22 4.18
C GLU A 210 -24.43 -6.16 3.28
N ILE A 211 -23.16 -6.34 2.90
CA ILE A 211 -22.42 -5.38 2.06
C ILE A 211 -21.83 -6.02 0.80
N GLU A 212 -21.95 -5.33 -0.33
CA GLU A 212 -21.25 -5.61 -1.59
C GLU A 212 -20.30 -4.44 -1.94
N PHE A 213 -19.03 -4.75 -2.17
CA PHE A 213 -18.06 -3.76 -2.65
C PHE A 213 -17.96 -3.77 -4.17
N ARG A 214 -17.95 -2.59 -4.78
CA ARG A 214 -17.71 -2.37 -6.21
C ARG A 214 -16.47 -1.51 -6.41
N GLY A 215 -15.35 -2.14 -6.78
CA GLY A 215 -14.05 -1.49 -6.92
C GLY A 215 -13.12 -1.79 -5.75
N SER A 216 -12.15 -0.92 -5.48
CA SER A 216 -11.12 -1.14 -4.45
C SER A 216 -10.73 0.20 -3.82
N GLY A 217 -10.18 0.23 -2.60
CA GLY A 217 -9.75 1.48 -1.97
C GLY A 217 -10.77 2.04 -0.97
N ARG A 218 -11.14 3.31 -1.13
CA ARG A 218 -12.07 4.02 -0.23
C ARG A 218 -13.47 4.10 -0.82
N VAL A 219 -14.47 4.02 0.05
CA VAL A 219 -15.88 4.17 -0.33
C VAL A 219 -16.11 5.62 -0.76
N VAL A 220 -16.40 5.84 -2.03
CA VAL A 220 -16.73 7.18 -2.57
C VAL A 220 -18.23 7.39 -2.68
N LYS A 221 -18.97 6.29 -2.84
CA LYS A 221 -20.42 6.29 -2.98
C LYS A 221 -20.98 5.02 -2.35
N GLN A 222 -22.16 5.14 -1.74
CA GLN A 222 -22.95 4.01 -1.28
C GLN A 222 -24.37 4.06 -1.86
N GLU A 223 -24.95 2.90 -2.08
CA GLU A 223 -26.35 2.71 -2.44
C GLU A 223 -26.94 1.63 -1.54
N ILE A 224 -28.21 1.77 -1.20
CA ILE A 224 -28.95 0.79 -0.41
C ILE A 224 -29.95 0.11 -1.33
N VAL A 225 -29.93 -1.21 -1.35
CA VAL A 225 -30.85 -2.03 -2.15
C VAL A 225 -31.67 -2.91 -1.21
N GLY A 226 -32.98 -2.91 -1.37
CA GLY A 226 -33.93 -3.66 -0.54
C GLY A 226 -34.55 -2.83 0.60
N GLU A 227 -35.51 -3.41 1.32
CA GLU A 227 -36.22 -2.78 2.44
C GLU A 227 -36.20 -3.69 3.69
N GLY A 228 -36.15 -3.08 4.88
CA GLY A 228 -36.23 -3.78 6.16
C GLY A 228 -35.04 -4.72 6.41
N ALA A 229 -35.33 -5.95 6.84
CA ALA A 229 -34.29 -6.94 7.22
C ALA A 229 -33.49 -7.53 6.04
N ASN A 230 -33.84 -7.20 4.79
CA ASN A 230 -33.11 -7.64 3.59
C ASN A 230 -32.34 -6.49 2.93
N GLN A 231 -32.02 -5.45 3.69
CA GLN A 231 -31.29 -4.28 3.22
C GLN A 231 -29.83 -4.65 2.96
N LYS A 232 -29.34 -4.30 1.76
CA LYS A 232 -27.96 -4.54 1.32
C LYS A 232 -27.29 -3.24 0.93
N PHE A 233 -26.11 -2.97 1.47
CA PHE A 233 -25.30 -1.81 1.12
C PHE A 233 -24.37 -2.15 -0.05
N VAL A 234 -24.47 -1.41 -1.14
CA VAL A 234 -23.56 -1.48 -2.28
C VAL A 234 -22.59 -0.31 -2.19
N LEU A 235 -21.34 -0.60 -1.84
CA LEU A 235 -20.29 0.39 -1.61
C LEU A 235 -19.36 0.48 -2.82
N TYR A 236 -19.44 1.59 -3.55
CA TYR A 236 -18.56 1.89 -4.67
C TYR A 236 -17.26 2.47 -4.14
N CYS A 237 -16.17 1.77 -4.43
CA CYS A 237 -14.86 2.04 -3.91
C CYS A 237 -13.92 2.44 -5.04
N GLU A 238 -13.26 3.56 -4.87
CA GLU A 238 -12.22 4.00 -5.78
C GLU A 238 -10.85 3.89 -5.09
N PRO A 239 -9.82 3.43 -5.83
CA PRO A 239 -8.47 3.51 -5.33
C PRO A 239 -8.20 4.99 -5.02
N PRO A 240 -7.44 5.31 -3.96
CA PRO A 240 -7.07 6.69 -3.67
C PRO A 240 -6.55 7.31 -4.96
N THR A 241 -7.26 8.32 -5.45
CA THR A 241 -7.14 8.81 -6.80
C THR A 241 -5.73 9.34 -7.04
N GLN A 242 -4.97 8.67 -7.91
CA GLN A 242 -3.79 9.20 -8.59
C GLN A 242 -4.19 10.02 -9.84
N THR A 243 -5.39 10.63 -9.82
CA THR A 243 -5.98 11.19 -11.03
C THR A 243 -5.37 12.54 -11.34
N GLY A 244 -4.41 12.56 -12.27
CA GLY A 244 -3.92 13.81 -12.84
C GLY A 244 -2.64 13.76 -13.69
N LEU A 245 -1.96 12.60 -13.82
CA LEU A 245 -0.68 12.53 -14.55
C LEU A 245 -0.69 11.69 -15.84
N PHE A 246 -1.85 11.22 -16.30
CA PHE A 246 -1.92 10.57 -17.61
C PHE A 246 -2.11 11.61 -18.71
N VAL A 247 -1.01 11.78 -19.44
CA VAL A 247 -0.82 12.34 -20.79
C VAL A 247 -2.11 12.33 -21.61
N GLU A 248 -2.54 13.49 -22.11
CA GLU A 248 -3.43 13.52 -23.28
C GLU A 248 -2.67 12.84 -24.43
N GLU A 249 -3.14 11.66 -24.84
CA GLU A 249 -2.74 11.07 -26.11
C GLU A 249 -3.12 12.04 -27.21
N GLY A 250 -2.14 12.80 -27.69
CA GLY A 250 -2.25 13.53 -28.94
C GLY A 250 -2.40 12.53 -30.07
N THR A 251 -3.64 12.31 -30.51
CA THR A 251 -3.92 11.75 -31.82
C THR A 251 -3.28 12.66 -32.87
N ARG A 252 -2.61 12.01 -33.83
CA ARG A 252 -1.90 12.60 -34.98
C ARG A 252 -2.69 13.66 -35.74
#